data_AF-A0A4R0NAD4-F1
#
_entry.id   AF-A0A4R0NAD4-F1
#
_cell.length_a   1.000
_cell.length_b   1.000
_cell.length_c   1.000
_cell.angle_alpha   90.00
_cell.angle_beta   90.00
_cell.angle_gamma   90.00
#
_symmetry.space_group_name_H-M   'P 1'
#
loop_
_entity.id
_entity.type
_entity.pdbx_description
1 polymer ?
#
loop_
_entity_poly.entity_id
_entity_poly.type
_entity_poly.pdbx_seq_one_letter_code
_entity_poly.pdbx_strand_id
1 'polypeptide(L)'
;MEVYLCNARQTHNITGKKTDESDAQWIQRLHSCGLLNSSFLPDDRIETLRTLVRYRRSLSNDSSSYILRMQKSLELMNVKIHTVISDLMGKTGTAIVEAIINGERKAEHFLPLVDGRIKADRETILKSLEGNWRTEHLFLLKQSYTMYQFIQNQLLVCEQEVEKTLQLMAAEKQEGVIENIAPKSTYSANPLKKKTKNEPTFNTREYLKMIHGTDVIAIYGISETVITRWSGTKKISLLMTMNSIKKNSD
;
A
#
# COMPACT_ATOMS: atom_id res chain seq x y z
N MET A 1 9.50 5.09 -37.69
CA MET A 1 8.37 4.13 -37.66
C MET A 1 7.91 4.04 -36.22
N GLU A 2 6.68 4.45 -35.92
CA GLU A 2 6.14 4.45 -34.55
C GLU A 2 5.49 3.09 -34.29
N VAL A 3 5.82 2.44 -33.17
CA VAL A 3 5.36 1.07 -32.86
C VAL A 3 4.21 1.12 -31.87
N TYR A 4 3.06 0.55 -32.23
CA TYR A 4 1.85 0.54 -31.40
C TYR A 4 1.67 -0.83 -30.74
N LEU A 5 1.66 -0.85 -29.40
CA LEU A 5 1.21 -2.02 -28.64
C LEU A 5 -0.32 -1.97 -28.50
N CYS A 6 -1.05 -2.84 -29.20
CA CYS A 6 -2.51 -2.84 -29.17
C CYS A 6 -3.06 -3.96 -28.28
N ASN A 7 -4.21 -3.73 -27.63
CA ASN A 7 -4.86 -4.76 -26.82
C ASN A 7 -5.56 -5.77 -27.74
N ALA A 8 -5.25 -7.06 -27.60
CA ALA A 8 -5.81 -8.14 -28.42
C ALA A 8 -7.35 -8.21 -28.40
N ARG A 9 -8.03 -7.66 -27.38
CA ARG A 9 -9.50 -7.55 -27.37
C ARG A 9 -10.05 -6.64 -28.47
N GLN A 10 -9.28 -5.65 -28.92
CA GLN A 10 -9.69 -4.74 -30.00
C GLN A 10 -9.67 -5.42 -31.36
N THR A 11 -8.90 -6.50 -31.51
CA THR A 11 -8.75 -7.26 -32.76
C THR A 11 -9.56 -8.56 -32.76
N HIS A 12 -10.20 -8.93 -31.64
CA HIS A 12 -10.82 -10.26 -31.44
C HIS A 12 -12.18 -10.46 -32.16
N ASN A 13 -12.73 -9.48 -32.88
CA ASN A 13 -14.12 -9.55 -33.36
C ASN A 13 -14.33 -10.12 -34.78
N ILE A 14 -13.41 -10.92 -35.32
CA ILE A 14 -13.58 -11.51 -36.66
C ILE A 14 -13.94 -12.99 -36.54
N THR A 15 -15.14 -13.35 -37.00
CA THR A 15 -15.61 -14.74 -37.05
C THR A 15 -15.32 -15.34 -38.44
N GLY A 16 -14.55 -16.42 -38.54
CA GLY A 16 -14.22 -17.09 -39.82
C GLY A 16 -12.93 -17.94 -39.79
N LYS A 17 -12.59 -18.61 -40.92
CA LYS A 17 -11.33 -19.36 -41.09
C LYS A 17 -10.15 -18.38 -41.17
N LYS A 18 -9.44 -18.24 -40.05
CA LYS A 18 -8.33 -17.32 -39.86
C LYS A 18 -7.02 -17.97 -40.31
N THR A 19 -6.32 -17.33 -41.25
CA THR A 19 -4.91 -17.63 -41.57
C THR A 19 -4.04 -16.49 -41.03
N ASP A 20 -2.79 -16.76 -40.65
CA ASP A 20 -1.90 -15.72 -40.09
C ASP A 20 -1.74 -14.52 -41.04
N GLU A 21 -1.74 -14.78 -42.35
CA GLU A 21 -1.68 -13.75 -43.40
C GLU A 21 -2.94 -12.86 -43.46
N SER A 22 -4.13 -13.46 -43.34
CA SER A 22 -5.40 -12.70 -43.36
C SER A 22 -5.59 -11.89 -42.08
N ASP A 23 -5.09 -12.37 -40.95
CA ASP A 23 -5.08 -11.63 -39.68
C ASP A 23 -4.16 -10.41 -39.75
N ALA A 24 -2.94 -10.57 -40.26
CA ALA A 24 -1.99 -9.48 -40.40
C ALA A 24 -2.54 -8.34 -41.28
N GLN A 25 -3.18 -8.69 -42.41
CA GLN A 25 -3.83 -7.70 -43.28
C GLN A 25 -4.99 -6.98 -42.59
N TRP A 26 -5.79 -7.71 -41.79
CA TRP A 26 -6.89 -7.10 -41.05
C TRP A 26 -6.39 -6.15 -39.95
N ILE A 27 -5.38 -6.54 -39.19
CA ILE A 27 -4.75 -5.69 -38.17
C ILE A 27 -4.15 -4.43 -38.82
N GLN A 28 -3.50 -4.57 -39.98
CA GLN A 28 -2.98 -3.42 -40.74
C GLN A 28 -4.10 -2.46 -41.14
N ARG A 29 -5.24 -2.97 -41.65
CA ARG A 29 -6.40 -2.14 -42.01
C ARG A 29 -6.99 -1.42 -40.81
N LEU A 30 -7.15 -2.11 -39.69
CA LEU A 30 -7.63 -1.50 -38.44
C LEU A 30 -6.68 -0.40 -37.95
N HIS A 31 -5.37 -0.61 -38.06
CA HIS A 31 -4.35 0.38 -37.74
C HIS A 31 -4.42 1.60 -38.67
N SER A 32 -4.53 1.38 -39.99
CA SER A 32 -4.63 2.49 -40.95
C SER A 32 -5.88 3.34 -40.77
N CYS A 33 -6.98 2.74 -40.30
CA CYS A 33 -8.24 3.45 -40.00
C CYS A 33 -8.24 4.13 -38.62
N GLY A 34 -7.17 4.01 -37.83
CA GLY A 34 -7.10 4.57 -36.47
C GLY A 34 -8.04 3.91 -35.45
N LEU A 35 -8.55 2.71 -35.76
CA LEU A 35 -9.49 1.98 -34.90
C LEU A 35 -8.78 1.24 -33.75
N LEU A 36 -7.46 1.08 -33.84
CA LEU A 36 -6.63 0.52 -32.78
C LEU A 36 -6.11 1.64 -31.89
N ASN A 37 -6.45 1.57 -30.60
CA ASN A 37 -5.88 2.48 -29.62
C ASN A 37 -4.59 1.89 -29.06
N SER A 38 -3.53 2.69 -29.02
CA SER A 38 -2.30 2.30 -28.34
C SER A 38 -2.56 2.00 -26.86
N SER A 39 -1.96 0.91 -26.40
CA SER A 39 -1.87 0.59 -24.99
C SER A 39 -0.90 1.57 -24.34
N PHE A 40 -1.20 1.95 -23.10
CA PHE A 40 -0.31 2.81 -22.34
C PHE A 40 0.96 2.02 -21.98
N LEU A 41 2.09 2.41 -22.57
CA LEU A 41 3.41 1.94 -22.19
C LEU A 41 4.02 3.00 -21.27
N PRO A 42 4.24 2.69 -19.98
CA PRO A 42 4.93 3.61 -19.09
C PRO A 42 6.38 3.79 -19.53
N ASP A 43 6.92 4.99 -19.29
CA ASP A 43 8.34 5.27 -19.40
C ASP A 43 9.13 4.52 -18.31
N ASP A 44 10.44 4.33 -18.50
CA ASP A 44 11.31 3.49 -17.64
C ASP A 44 11.26 3.92 -16.17
N ARG A 45 11.21 5.24 -15.92
CA ARG A 45 11.05 5.82 -14.58
C ARG A 45 9.73 5.40 -13.93
N ILE A 46 8.65 5.45 -14.70
CA ILE A 46 7.31 5.08 -14.24
C ILE A 46 7.24 3.57 -13.99
N GLU A 47 7.88 2.76 -14.83
CA GLU A 47 7.98 1.32 -14.63
C GLU A 47 8.74 0.98 -13.35
N THR A 48 9.87 1.64 -13.11
CA THR A 48 10.69 1.48 -11.90
C THR A 48 9.87 1.79 -10.63
N LEU A 49 9.21 2.96 -10.61
CA LEU A 49 8.34 3.37 -9.51
C LEU A 49 7.21 2.35 -9.28
N ARG A 50 6.58 1.88 -10.37
CA ARG A 50 5.49 0.90 -10.30
C ARG A 50 5.94 -0.42 -9.71
N THR A 51 7.14 -0.89 -10.04
CA THR A 51 7.73 -2.11 -9.50
C THR A 51 7.93 -1.98 -7.99
N LEU A 52 8.55 -0.88 -7.52
CA LEU A 52 8.78 -0.63 -6.11
C LEU A 52 7.47 -0.53 -5.30
N VAL A 53 6.48 0.23 -5.80
CA VAL A 53 5.19 0.37 -5.10
C VAL A 53 4.44 -0.96 -5.03
N ARG A 54 4.52 -1.81 -6.06
CA ARG A 54 3.92 -3.14 -6.04
C ARG A 54 4.61 -4.05 -5.03
N TYR A 55 5.93 -3.99 -4.96
CA TYR A 55 6.70 -4.73 -3.96
C TYR A 55 6.33 -4.30 -2.53
N ARG A 56 6.24 -2.99 -2.27
CA ARG A 56 5.74 -2.45 -1.00
C ARG A 56 4.35 -2.99 -0.63
N ARG A 57 3.44 -3.13 -1.61
CA ARG A 57 2.13 -3.77 -1.36
C ARG A 57 2.28 -5.23 -0.94
N SER A 58 3.16 -5.99 -1.61
CA SER A 58 3.40 -7.39 -1.24
C SER A 58 3.83 -7.48 0.22
N LEU A 59 4.84 -6.69 0.62
CA LEU A 59 5.31 -6.63 2.01
C LEU A 59 4.18 -6.29 3.00
N SER A 60 3.29 -5.35 2.66
CA SER A 60 2.13 -5.01 3.50
C SER A 60 1.12 -6.16 3.63
N ASN A 61 0.89 -6.92 2.55
CA ASN A 61 0.04 -8.11 2.58
C ASN A 61 0.68 -9.25 3.39
N ASP A 62 1.99 -9.44 3.24
CA ASP A 62 2.75 -10.45 3.98
C ASP A 62 2.71 -10.12 5.48
N SER A 63 2.95 -8.87 5.85
CA SER A 63 2.81 -8.37 7.22
C SER A 63 1.44 -8.69 7.82
N SER A 64 0.36 -8.44 7.06
CA SER A 64 -1.02 -8.76 7.48
C SER A 64 -1.20 -10.27 7.72
N SER A 65 -0.59 -11.10 6.88
CA SER A 65 -0.62 -12.56 7.03
C SER A 65 0.07 -13.03 8.31
N TYR A 66 1.21 -12.42 8.69
CA TYR A 66 1.87 -12.73 9.95
C TYR A 66 1.09 -12.26 11.18
N ILE A 67 0.35 -11.15 11.09
CA ILE A 67 -0.60 -10.74 12.14
C ILE A 67 -1.66 -11.81 12.37
N LEU A 68 -2.24 -12.36 11.31
CA LEU A 68 -3.23 -13.45 11.40
C LEU A 68 -2.62 -14.72 12.01
N ARG A 69 -1.36 -15.04 11.68
CA ARG A 69 -0.65 -16.17 12.30
C ARG A 69 -0.44 -15.97 13.79
N MET A 70 -0.07 -14.76 14.22
CA MET A 70 0.04 -14.41 15.64
C MET A 70 -1.30 -14.54 16.37
N GLN A 71 -2.38 -14.01 15.78
CA GLN A 71 -3.74 -14.15 16.33
C GLN A 71 -4.13 -15.61 16.50
N LYS A 72 -3.86 -16.44 15.49
CA LYS A 72 -4.13 -17.88 15.55
C LYS A 72 -3.34 -18.58 16.66
N SER A 73 -2.06 -18.26 16.85
CA SER A 73 -1.29 -18.80 17.97
C SER A 73 -1.87 -18.39 19.33
N LEU A 74 -2.28 -17.12 19.49
CA LEU A 74 -2.91 -16.64 20.71
C LEU A 74 -4.23 -17.36 20.99
N GLU A 75 -5.07 -17.52 19.97
CA GLU A 75 -6.37 -18.20 20.09
C GLU A 75 -6.23 -19.67 20.46
N LEU A 76 -5.26 -20.39 19.88
CA LEU A 76 -4.97 -21.79 20.23
C LEU A 76 -4.40 -21.94 21.66
N MET A 77 -3.85 -20.87 22.22
CA MET A 77 -3.46 -20.79 23.63
C MET A 77 -4.59 -20.33 24.56
N ASN A 78 -5.81 -20.13 24.04
CA ASN A 78 -6.97 -19.53 24.71
C ASN A 78 -6.81 -18.04 25.09
N VAL A 79 -5.79 -17.35 24.58
CA VAL A 79 -5.60 -15.91 24.78
C VAL A 79 -6.41 -15.15 23.72
N LYS A 80 -7.56 -14.60 24.13
CA LYS A 80 -8.54 -13.94 23.24
C LYS A 80 -8.41 -12.42 23.24
N ILE A 81 -7.20 -11.89 23.37
CA ILE A 81 -6.98 -10.43 23.44
C ILE A 81 -7.52 -9.69 22.20
N HIS A 82 -7.47 -10.30 21.03
CA HIS A 82 -7.90 -9.71 19.76
C HIS A 82 -9.41 -9.42 19.67
N THR A 83 -10.24 -9.95 20.59
CA THR A 83 -11.67 -9.61 20.68
C THR A 83 -11.92 -8.34 21.49
N VAL A 84 -10.96 -7.98 22.36
CA VAL A 84 -11.06 -6.84 23.28
C VAL A 84 -10.36 -5.61 22.71
N ILE A 85 -9.23 -5.81 22.03
CA ILE A 85 -8.49 -4.72 21.38
C ILE A 85 -8.82 -4.65 19.88
N SER A 86 -8.97 -3.43 19.36
CA SER A 86 -9.22 -3.22 17.93
C SER A 86 -8.03 -3.58 17.04
N ASP A 87 -6.81 -3.62 17.60
CA ASP A 87 -5.58 -3.77 16.85
C ASP A 87 -4.49 -4.48 17.67
N LEU A 88 -4.12 -5.69 17.23
CA LEU A 88 -3.06 -6.48 17.87
C LEU A 88 -1.68 -5.84 17.75
N MET A 89 -1.41 -5.14 16.63
CA MET A 89 -0.12 -4.48 16.41
C MET A 89 -0.16 -3.00 16.84
N GLY A 90 -1.11 -2.63 17.70
CA GLY A 90 -1.12 -1.34 18.39
C GLY A 90 -0.18 -1.32 19.59
N LYS A 91 -0.09 -0.19 20.31
CA LYS A 91 0.81 -0.03 21.47
C LYS A 91 0.59 -1.10 22.54
N THR A 92 -0.67 -1.29 22.97
CA THR A 92 -1.01 -2.29 23.99
C THR A 92 -0.78 -3.72 23.51
N GLY A 93 -1.22 -4.05 22.29
CA GLY A 93 -1.09 -5.41 21.78
C GLY A 93 0.36 -5.84 21.56
N THR A 94 1.21 -4.94 21.04
CA THR A 94 2.66 -5.20 20.89
C THR A 94 3.33 -5.39 22.25
N ALA A 95 3.07 -4.50 23.22
CA ALA A 95 3.62 -4.63 24.57
C ALA A 95 3.26 -5.97 25.22
N ILE A 96 2.01 -6.42 25.06
CA ILE A 96 1.56 -7.71 25.61
C ILE A 96 2.20 -8.89 24.87
N VAL A 97 2.30 -8.85 23.55
CA VAL A 97 2.97 -9.90 22.77
C VAL A 97 4.45 -10.02 23.16
N GLU A 98 5.14 -8.89 23.33
CA GLU A 98 6.54 -8.86 23.79
C GLU A 98 6.69 -9.43 25.19
N ALA A 99 5.82 -9.04 26.12
CA ALA A 99 5.77 -9.60 27.47
C ALA A 99 5.58 -11.13 27.47
N ILE A 100 4.66 -11.65 26.66
CA ILE A 100 4.44 -13.10 26.49
C ILE A 100 5.71 -13.80 25.98
N ILE A 101 6.37 -13.20 24.99
CA ILE A 101 7.62 -13.73 24.40
C ILE A 101 8.77 -13.70 25.41
N ASN A 102 8.84 -12.68 26.27
CA ASN A 102 9.81 -12.55 27.34
C ASN A 102 9.57 -13.50 28.52
N GLY A 103 8.44 -14.21 28.53
CA GLY A 103 8.13 -15.26 29.50
C GLY A 103 7.09 -14.89 30.55
N GLU A 104 6.44 -13.74 30.42
CA GLU A 104 5.36 -13.35 31.33
C GLU A 104 4.08 -14.15 31.05
N ARG A 105 3.45 -14.66 32.11
CA ARG A 105 2.27 -15.57 32.03
C ARG A 105 1.13 -15.22 32.96
N LYS A 106 1.33 -14.25 33.86
CA LYS A 106 0.28 -13.83 34.80
C LYS A 106 -0.53 -12.71 34.16
N ALA A 107 -1.85 -12.89 34.10
CA ALA A 107 -2.77 -11.92 33.53
C ALA A 107 -2.65 -10.53 34.18
N GLU A 108 -2.36 -10.49 35.49
CA GLU A 108 -2.21 -9.27 36.27
C GLU A 108 -1.05 -8.37 35.81
N HIS A 109 0.05 -8.95 35.31
CA HIS A 109 1.21 -8.20 34.84
C HIS A 109 0.97 -7.49 33.50
N PHE A 110 -0.06 -7.91 32.74
CA PHE A 110 -0.41 -7.25 31.49
C PHE A 110 -1.31 -6.02 31.68
N LEU A 111 -2.02 -5.92 32.81
CA LEU A 111 -2.93 -4.79 33.08
C LEU A 111 -2.27 -3.41 33.03
N PRO A 112 -1.05 -3.20 33.56
CA PRO A 112 -0.34 -1.93 33.42
C PRO A 112 0.02 -1.56 31.96
N LEU A 113 0.06 -2.53 31.05
CA LEU A 113 0.38 -2.33 29.62
C LEU A 113 -0.84 -1.91 28.80
N VAL A 114 -2.04 -2.01 29.38
CA VAL A 114 -3.32 -1.70 28.74
C VAL A 114 -3.54 -0.19 28.74
N ASP A 115 -3.74 0.38 27.56
CA ASP A 115 -4.07 1.81 27.40
C ASP A 115 -5.51 2.06 27.91
N GLY A 116 -5.71 3.12 28.69
CA GLY A 116 -7.01 3.51 29.24
C GLY A 116 -8.07 3.86 28.20
N ARG A 117 -7.71 3.95 26.91
CA ARG A 117 -8.66 4.10 25.80
C ARG A 117 -9.47 2.83 25.49
N ILE A 118 -9.05 1.67 26.02
CA ILE A 118 -9.77 0.42 25.84
C ILE A 118 -11.06 0.48 26.65
N LYS A 119 -12.20 0.33 25.96
CA LYS A 119 -13.55 0.46 26.54
C LYS A 119 -14.01 -0.76 27.33
N ALA A 120 -13.26 -1.86 27.29
CA ALA A 120 -13.64 -3.09 27.96
C ALA A 120 -13.31 -3.04 29.44
N ASP A 121 -14.14 -3.70 30.25
CA ASP A 121 -13.94 -3.76 31.68
C ASP A 121 -12.65 -4.53 32.03
N ARG A 122 -12.03 -4.13 33.14
CA ARG A 122 -10.78 -4.74 33.64
C ARG A 122 -10.89 -6.25 33.80
N GLU A 123 -12.05 -6.74 34.27
CA GLU A 123 -12.32 -8.17 34.42
C GLU A 123 -12.38 -8.89 33.06
N THR A 124 -12.99 -8.29 32.06
CA THR A 124 -13.05 -8.84 30.70
C THR A 124 -11.66 -8.94 30.10
N ILE A 125 -10.82 -7.93 30.34
CA ILE A 125 -9.42 -7.91 29.89
C ILE A 125 -8.64 -9.04 30.57
N LEU A 126 -8.74 -9.19 31.89
CA LEU A 126 -8.08 -10.29 32.61
C LEU A 126 -8.49 -11.65 32.08
N LYS A 127 -9.80 -11.91 31.94
CA LYS A 127 -10.33 -13.18 31.39
C LYS A 127 -9.83 -13.45 29.97
N SER A 128 -9.65 -12.41 29.15
CA SER A 128 -9.14 -12.55 27.78
C SER A 128 -7.65 -12.90 27.70
N LEU A 129 -6.90 -12.68 28.79
CA LEU A 129 -5.45 -12.90 28.89
C LEU A 129 -5.09 -14.20 29.60
N GLU A 130 -6.09 -14.97 30.02
CA GLU A 130 -5.90 -16.31 30.57
C GLU A 130 -5.62 -17.31 29.44
N GLY A 131 -4.46 -17.97 29.51
CA GLY A 131 -4.03 -18.93 28.50
C GLY A 131 -3.48 -20.21 29.10
N ASN A 132 -3.46 -21.27 28.27
CA ASN A 132 -2.85 -22.56 28.62
C ASN A 132 -1.35 -22.62 28.32
N TRP A 133 -0.79 -21.58 27.67
CA TRP A 133 0.63 -21.36 27.44
C TRP A 133 1.39 -22.55 26.80
N ARG A 134 0.76 -23.25 25.86
CA ARG A 134 1.38 -24.35 25.10
C ARG A 134 2.66 -23.92 24.39
N THR A 135 3.72 -24.72 24.53
CA THR A 135 5.07 -24.37 24.06
C THR A 135 5.18 -24.27 22.55
N GLU A 136 4.44 -25.08 21.81
CA GLU A 136 4.42 -25.08 20.34
C GLU A 136 3.86 -23.76 19.80
N HIS A 137 2.75 -23.29 20.39
CA HIS A 137 2.12 -22.05 19.99
C HIS A 137 2.91 -20.81 20.42
N LEU A 138 3.61 -20.87 21.55
CA LEU A 138 4.57 -19.84 21.96
C LEU A 138 5.73 -19.72 20.98
N PHE A 139 6.28 -20.84 20.52
CA PHE A 139 7.31 -20.86 19.50
C PHE A 139 6.81 -20.23 18.19
N LEU A 140 5.62 -20.63 17.72
CA LEU A 140 5.01 -20.07 16.51
C LEU A 140 4.69 -18.58 16.65
N LEU A 141 4.23 -18.13 17.82
CA LEU A 141 3.99 -16.72 18.12
C LEU A 141 5.29 -15.92 18.00
N LYS A 142 6.37 -16.38 18.64
CA LYS A 142 7.70 -15.75 18.57
C LYS A 142 8.21 -15.67 17.14
N GLN A 143 8.16 -16.77 16.39
CA GLN A 143 8.59 -16.79 14.98
C GLN A 143 7.78 -15.82 14.11
N SER A 144 6.45 -15.81 14.29
CA SER A 144 5.57 -14.91 13.53
C SER A 144 5.83 -13.44 13.87
N TYR A 145 6.10 -13.13 15.14
CA TYR A 145 6.44 -11.78 15.59
C TYR A 145 7.78 -11.30 15.00
N THR A 146 8.82 -12.14 15.03
CA THR A 146 10.11 -11.83 14.41
C THR A 146 9.98 -11.56 12.91
N MET A 147 9.22 -12.39 12.18
CA MET A 147 8.99 -12.18 10.74
C MET A 147 8.21 -10.90 10.47
N TYR A 148 7.21 -10.60 11.30
CA TYR A 148 6.49 -9.33 11.22
C TYR A 148 7.43 -8.13 11.39
N GLN A 149 8.28 -8.13 12.42
CA GLN A 149 9.26 -7.06 12.66
C GLN A 149 10.24 -6.90 11.48
N PHE A 150 10.73 -8.02 10.94
CA PHE A 150 11.61 -8.02 9.77
C PHE A 150 10.92 -7.36 8.56
N ILE A 151 9.67 -7.73 8.28
CA ILE A 151 8.90 -7.16 7.16
C ILE A 151 8.64 -5.67 7.37
N GLN A 152 8.37 -5.22 8.61
CA GLN A 152 8.24 -3.79 8.88
C GLN A 152 9.52 -3.01 8.57
N ASN A 153 10.68 -3.56 8.90
CA ASN A 153 11.96 -2.95 8.53
C ASN A 153 12.17 -2.93 7.01
N GLN A 154 11.84 -4.01 6.30
CA GLN A 154 11.92 -4.05 4.84
C GLN A 154 10.95 -3.08 4.17
N LEU A 155 9.77 -2.86 4.77
CA LEU A 155 8.81 -1.88 4.31
C LEU A 155 9.41 -0.47 4.35
N LEU A 156 10.11 -0.13 5.44
CA LEU A 156 10.78 1.16 5.60
C LEU A 156 11.91 1.37 4.58
N VAL A 157 12.74 0.34 4.35
CA VAL A 157 13.79 0.37 3.31
C VAL A 157 13.17 0.57 1.93
N CYS A 158 12.07 -0.14 1.62
CA CYS A 158 11.36 0.03 0.36
C CYS A 158 10.77 1.44 0.22
N GLU A 159 10.25 2.03 1.29
CA GLU A 159 9.74 3.40 1.28
C GLU A 159 10.83 4.43 0.97
N GLN A 160 12.05 4.25 1.51
CA GLN A 160 13.19 5.12 1.20
C GLN A 160 13.57 5.05 -0.29
N GLU A 161 13.58 3.86 -0.90
CA GLU A 161 13.86 3.73 -2.34
C GLU A 161 12.76 4.32 -3.23
N VAL A 162 11.50 4.20 -2.81
CA VAL A 162 10.38 4.87 -3.50
C VAL A 162 10.55 6.39 -3.43
N GLU A 163 10.93 6.94 -2.28
CA GLU A 163 11.16 8.37 -2.11
C GLU A 163 12.30 8.87 -2.99
N LYS A 164 13.45 8.18 -3.01
CA LYS A 164 14.57 8.51 -3.92
C LYS A 164 14.14 8.53 -5.39
N THR A 165 13.34 7.54 -5.80
CA THR A 165 12.83 7.48 -7.19
C THR A 165 11.94 8.68 -7.50
N LEU A 166 11.08 9.08 -6.56
CA LEU A 166 10.22 10.26 -6.72
C LEU A 166 11.02 11.57 -6.75
N GLN A 167 12.09 11.69 -5.94
CA GLN A 167 13.00 12.85 -5.98
C GLN A 167 13.65 13.00 -7.35
N LEU A 168 14.16 11.91 -7.93
CA LEU A 168 14.76 11.92 -9.27
C LEU A 168 13.73 12.36 -10.33
N MET A 169 12.52 11.82 -10.27
CA MET A 169 11.44 12.20 -11.20
C MET A 169 11.02 13.67 -11.05
N ALA A 170 11.03 14.22 -9.83
CA ALA A 170 10.74 15.63 -9.58
C ALA A 170 11.86 16.52 -10.14
N ALA A 171 13.13 16.16 -9.91
CA ALA A 171 14.29 16.90 -10.39
C ALA A 171 14.35 16.96 -11.93
N GLU A 172 14.00 15.87 -12.62
CA GLU A 172 13.89 15.84 -14.09
C GLU A 172 12.84 16.82 -14.63
N LYS A 173 11.76 17.05 -13.88
CA LYS A 173 10.69 17.99 -14.27
C LYS A 173 10.99 19.45 -13.92
N GLN A 174 11.89 19.70 -12.97
CA GLN A 174 12.28 21.04 -12.49
C GLN A 174 13.66 21.49 -12.98
N GLU A 175 14.14 20.98 -14.12
CA GLU A 175 15.45 21.35 -14.70
C GLU A 175 16.63 21.22 -13.72
N GLY A 176 16.60 20.21 -12.85
CA GLY A 176 17.72 19.88 -11.96
C GLY A 176 17.73 20.55 -10.58
N VAL A 177 16.69 21.32 -10.22
CA VAL A 177 16.55 21.80 -8.83
C VAL A 177 16.01 20.66 -7.96
N ILE A 178 16.88 20.06 -7.14
CA ILE A 178 16.47 19.12 -6.09
C ILE A 178 16.07 19.94 -4.87
N GLU A 179 14.83 20.41 -4.81
CA GLU A 179 14.31 20.92 -3.54
C GLU A 179 14.17 19.73 -2.58
N ASN A 180 14.97 19.73 -1.50
CA ASN A 180 14.74 18.84 -0.36
C ASN A 180 13.39 19.22 0.25
N ILE A 181 12.34 18.54 -0.20
CA ILE A 181 11.00 18.69 0.33
C ILE A 181 11.02 18.35 1.81
N ALA A 182 10.49 19.25 2.63
CA ALA A 182 10.42 19.06 4.07
C ALA A 182 9.70 17.74 4.40
N PRO A 183 10.14 17.00 5.44
CA PRO A 183 9.47 15.78 5.85
C PRO A 183 7.99 16.06 6.13
N LYS A 184 7.14 15.08 5.82
CA LYS A 184 5.69 15.20 5.93
C LYS A 184 5.29 15.83 7.28
N SER A 185 4.74 17.04 7.22
CA SER A 185 4.20 17.72 8.39
C SER A 185 3.18 16.81 9.09
N THR A 186 3.36 16.57 10.38
CA THR A 186 2.41 15.84 11.23
C THR A 186 1.06 16.55 11.36
N TYR A 187 1.00 17.83 10.96
CA TYR A 187 -0.19 18.63 10.89
C TYR A 187 -0.79 18.54 9.48
N SER A 188 -1.86 17.74 9.35
CA SER A 188 -2.72 17.81 8.16
C SER A 188 -3.32 19.21 8.10
N ALA A 189 -3.07 19.96 7.02
CA ALA A 189 -3.75 21.23 6.75
C ALA A 189 -5.29 21.07 6.64
N ASN A 190 -5.79 19.83 6.58
CA ASN A 190 -7.20 19.50 6.61
C ASN A 190 -7.53 18.72 7.91
N PRO A 191 -8.25 19.30 8.89
CA PRO A 191 -8.54 18.68 10.20
C PRO A 191 -9.28 17.34 10.14
N LEU A 192 -9.85 16.99 8.98
CA LEU A 192 -10.75 15.86 8.78
C LEU A 192 -10.08 14.53 8.37
N LYS A 193 -8.79 14.53 7.98
CA LYS A 193 -8.12 13.32 7.47
C LYS A 193 -7.16 12.74 8.51
N LYS A 194 -7.60 11.67 9.20
CA LYS A 194 -6.74 10.89 10.12
C LYS A 194 -5.73 10.05 9.34
N LYS A 195 -4.48 10.00 9.81
CA LYS A 195 -3.41 9.16 9.26
C LYS A 195 -3.85 7.69 9.23
N THR A 196 -3.67 7.02 8.09
CA THR A 196 -4.00 5.59 7.96
C THR A 196 -2.77 4.72 8.24
N LYS A 197 -2.98 3.50 8.75
CA LYS A 197 -1.92 2.61 9.28
C LYS A 197 -0.85 2.21 8.24
N ASN A 198 -1.16 2.33 6.94
CA ASN A 198 -0.28 1.95 5.82
C ASN A 198 0.10 3.15 4.93
N GLU A 199 -0.05 4.37 5.46
CA GLU A 199 0.30 5.58 4.72
C GLU A 199 1.83 5.74 4.61
N PRO A 200 2.37 6.15 3.45
CA PRO A 200 3.80 6.42 3.31
C PRO A 200 4.30 7.40 4.38
N THR A 201 5.53 7.18 4.81
CA THR A 201 6.21 8.04 5.80
C THR A 201 6.57 9.41 5.25
N PHE A 202 6.85 9.52 3.94
CA PHE A 202 7.27 10.74 3.25
C PHE A 202 6.10 11.51 2.61
N ASN A 203 6.35 12.76 2.21
CA ASN A 203 5.34 13.68 1.67
C ASN A 203 5.01 13.38 0.20
N THR A 204 4.31 12.28 -0.04
CA THR A 204 3.93 11.84 -1.39
C THR A 204 3.16 12.91 -2.17
N ARG A 205 2.35 13.74 -1.49
CA ARG A 205 1.53 14.78 -2.12
C ARG A 205 2.36 15.82 -2.87
N GLU A 206 3.42 16.30 -2.24
CA GLU A 206 4.26 17.35 -2.82
C GLU A 206 5.07 16.82 -4.00
N TYR A 207 5.70 15.65 -3.88
CA TYR A 207 6.38 15.01 -4.99
C TYR A 207 5.47 14.83 -6.21
N LEU A 208 4.24 14.35 -6.01
CA LEU A 208 3.30 14.14 -7.11
C LEU A 208 2.80 15.45 -7.71
N LYS A 209 2.60 16.49 -6.89
CA LYS A 209 2.24 17.82 -7.37
C LYS A 209 3.34 18.42 -8.23
N MET A 210 4.62 18.22 -7.88
CA MET A 210 5.77 18.66 -8.68
C MET A 210 5.85 17.89 -10.00
N ILE A 211 5.74 16.55 -9.96
CA ILE A 211 5.86 15.70 -11.15
C ILE A 211 4.75 15.98 -12.17
N HIS A 212 3.52 16.21 -11.70
CA HIS A 212 2.33 16.31 -12.55
C HIS A 212 1.76 17.73 -12.70
N GLY A 213 2.34 18.72 -12.02
CA GLY A 213 1.86 20.11 -12.00
C GLY A 213 0.48 20.31 -11.36
N THR A 214 -0.19 19.25 -10.89
CA THR A 214 -1.55 19.28 -10.33
C THR A 214 -1.64 18.43 -9.08
N ASP A 215 -2.47 18.88 -8.12
CA ASP A 215 -2.69 18.13 -6.89
C ASP A 215 -3.68 16.99 -7.10
N VAL A 216 -3.15 15.79 -7.34
CA VAL A 216 -3.93 14.56 -7.55
C VAL A 216 -4.67 14.13 -6.28
N ILE A 217 -4.19 14.52 -5.10
CA ILE A 217 -4.73 14.10 -3.79
C ILE A 217 -5.93 14.96 -3.38
N ALA A 218 -6.10 16.14 -4.00
CA ALA A 218 -7.26 17.00 -3.81
C ALA A 218 -8.56 16.37 -4.36
N ILE A 219 -8.46 15.36 -5.24
CA ILE A 219 -9.63 14.63 -5.74
C ILE A 219 -10.25 13.82 -4.59
N TYR A 220 -11.54 14.05 -4.33
CA TYR A 220 -12.27 13.38 -3.25
C TYR A 220 -12.23 11.85 -3.41
N GLY A 221 -12.00 11.15 -2.30
CA GLY A 221 -11.91 9.69 -2.26
C GLY A 221 -10.54 9.10 -2.57
N ILE A 222 -9.55 9.92 -2.94
CA ILE A 222 -8.18 9.43 -3.21
C ILE A 222 -7.25 9.70 -2.01
N SER A 223 -6.60 8.64 -1.51
CA SER A 223 -5.59 8.67 -0.43
C SER A 223 -4.19 8.48 -0.99
N GLU A 224 -3.15 8.87 -0.25
CA GLU A 224 -1.75 8.64 -0.67
C GLU A 224 -1.44 7.16 -0.96
N THR A 225 -2.06 6.24 -0.22
CA THR A 225 -1.97 4.79 -0.44
C THR A 225 -2.66 4.31 -1.72
N VAL A 226 -3.64 5.06 -2.21
CA VAL A 226 -4.31 4.81 -3.49
C VAL A 226 -3.53 5.44 -4.63
N ILE A 227 -2.93 6.62 -4.43
CA ILE A 227 -2.21 7.34 -5.48
C ILE A 227 -0.85 6.75 -5.75
N THR A 228 -0.09 6.40 -4.72
CA THR A 228 1.15 5.62 -4.91
C THR A 228 0.85 4.37 -5.73
N ARG A 229 -0.24 3.66 -5.43
CA ARG A 229 -0.73 2.50 -6.19
C ARG A 229 -1.10 2.80 -7.64
N TRP A 230 -1.60 4.00 -7.94
CA TRP A 230 -2.02 4.38 -9.28
C TRP A 230 -0.96 5.15 -10.06
N SER A 231 0.15 5.58 -9.42
CA SER A 231 1.26 6.42 -9.95
C SER A 231 1.80 5.97 -11.31
N GLY A 232 1.71 4.67 -11.63
CA GLY A 232 2.11 4.11 -12.94
C GLY A 232 0.99 3.44 -13.71
N THR A 233 -0.25 3.92 -13.60
CA THR A 233 -1.41 3.36 -14.32
C THR A 233 -2.11 4.41 -15.18
N LYS A 234 -2.75 3.94 -16.27
CA LYS A 234 -3.60 4.78 -17.12
C LYS A 234 -4.72 5.49 -16.34
N LYS A 235 -5.05 5.05 -15.12
CA LYS A 235 -6.02 5.72 -14.24
C LYS A 235 -5.57 7.11 -13.81
N ILE A 236 -4.28 7.34 -13.55
CA ILE A 236 -3.83 8.69 -13.18
C ILE A 236 -3.81 9.62 -14.37
N SER A 237 -3.36 9.14 -15.55
CA SER A 237 -3.44 9.95 -16.76
C SER A 237 -4.90 10.27 -17.12
N LEU A 238 -5.84 9.33 -16.93
CA LEU A 238 -7.28 9.59 -17.08
C LEU A 238 -7.83 10.57 -16.05
N LEU A 239 -7.42 10.47 -14.78
CA LEU A 239 -7.85 11.40 -13.74
C LEU A 239 -7.31 12.82 -14.01
N MET A 240 -6.09 12.94 -14.53
CA MET A 240 -5.51 14.23 -14.91
C MET A 240 -6.21 14.84 -16.12
N THR A 241 -6.50 14.06 -17.16
CA THR A 241 -7.25 14.57 -18.32
C THR A 241 -8.66 15.01 -17.93
N MET A 242 -9.35 14.25 -17.07
CA MET A 242 -10.68 14.64 -16.57
C MET A 242 -10.67 15.90 -15.70
N ASN A 243 -9.63 16.11 -14.89
CA ASN A 243 -9.53 17.30 -14.03
C ASN A 243 -9.13 18.56 -14.82
N SER A 244 -8.31 18.42 -15.86
CA SER A 244 -7.98 19.52 -16.79
C SER A 244 -9.19 19.94 -17.63
N ILE A 245 -10.07 19.01 -18.02
CA ILE A 245 -11.33 19.34 -18.72
C ILE A 245 -12.26 20.14 -17.81
N LYS A 246 -12.36 19.79 -16.52
CA LYS A 246 -13.18 20.50 -15.53
C LYS A 246 -12.71 21.93 -15.22
N LYS A 247 -11.39 22.18 -15.31
CA LYS A 247 -10.82 23.51 -15.08
C LYS A 247 -10.94 24.48 -16.26
N ASN A 248 -11.25 23.97 -17.46
CA ASN A 248 -11.47 24.77 -18.66
C ASN A 248 -12.97 24.99 -18.97
N SER A 249 -13.85 24.52 -18.08
CA SER A 249 -15.32 24.65 -18.22
C SER A 249 -15.95 25.60 -17.19
N ASP A 250 -15.14 26.24 -16.36
CA ASP A 250 -15.50 27.31 -15.41
C ASP A 250 -14.75 28.60 -15.81
#